data_AF-A0A6N7W978-F1
#
_entry.id   AF-A0A6N7W978-F1
#
_cell.length_a   1.000
_cell.length_b   1.000
_cell.length_c   1.000
_cell.angle_alpha   90.00
_cell.angle_beta   90.00
_cell.angle_gamma   90.00
#
_symmetry.space_group_name_H-M   'P 1'
#
loop_
_entity.id
_entity.type
_entity.pdbx_description
1 polymer ?
#
loop_
_entity_poly.entity_id
_entity_poly.type
_entity_poly.pdbx_seq_one_letter_code
_entity_poly.pdbx_strand_id
1 'polypeptide(L)'
;MALIKCPECGKEISNKARACPNCGMPIIQDDNLSLEASEHGIIICRKCGYSIPANHKYCDNCGEKLGNCVEIIRNDSFDIDTLDKTENTHLQRVLLDGEDVKFIAKGTLFSSVGILVCTNIRLFFLNRGILYGGIYKEINLRHVNSIYKKNKLLYSEIYIETGASVIPVLNVKKEVADSFVRSVNELLRKSLPMV
;
A
#
# COMPACT_ATOMS: atom_id res chain seq x y z
N MET A 1 -21.22 -32.93 -7.22
CA MET A 1 -20.88 -31.62 -7.82
C MET A 1 -21.95 -30.64 -7.36
N ALA A 2 -21.57 -29.55 -6.71
CA ALA A 2 -22.55 -28.56 -6.26
C ALA A 2 -22.67 -27.46 -7.31
N LEU A 3 -23.89 -27.01 -7.56
CA LEU A 3 -24.15 -25.79 -8.32
C LEU A 3 -24.22 -24.62 -7.34
N ILE A 4 -23.49 -23.55 -7.66
CA ILE A 4 -23.55 -22.27 -6.93
C ILE A 4 -24.18 -21.24 -7.85
N LYS A 5 -24.76 -20.18 -7.28
CA LYS A 5 -25.23 -19.04 -8.07
C LYS A 5 -24.07 -18.07 -8.28
N CYS A 6 -23.88 -17.66 -9.53
CA CYS A 6 -22.96 -16.58 -9.86
C CYS A 6 -23.39 -15.31 -9.10
N PRO A 7 -22.51 -14.66 -8.31
CA PRO A 7 -22.87 -13.49 -7.53
C PRO A 7 -23.14 -12.24 -8.40
N GLU A 8 -22.67 -12.23 -9.64
CA GLU A 8 -22.93 -11.14 -10.59
C GLU A 8 -24.22 -11.34 -11.38
N CYS A 9 -24.35 -12.44 -12.12
CA CYS A 9 -25.49 -12.61 -13.04
C CYS A 9 -26.61 -13.51 -12.52
N GLY A 10 -26.46 -14.10 -11.32
CA GLY A 10 -27.46 -14.94 -10.68
C GLY A 10 -27.68 -16.32 -11.31
N LYS A 11 -27.04 -16.64 -12.45
CA LYS A 11 -27.15 -17.97 -13.09
C LYS A 11 -26.41 -19.04 -12.30
N GLU A 12 -26.94 -20.26 -12.34
CA GLU A 12 -26.33 -21.42 -11.72
C GLU A 12 -25.10 -21.87 -12.51
N ILE A 13 -23.99 -22.05 -11.79
CA ILE A 13 -22.70 -22.45 -12.33
C ILE A 13 -22.07 -23.51 -11.44
N SER A 14 -21.12 -24.28 -12.00
CA SER A 14 -20.39 -25.26 -11.21
C SER A 14 -19.57 -24.58 -10.12
N ASN A 15 -19.56 -25.15 -8.92
CA ASN A 15 -18.66 -24.75 -7.83
C ASN A 15 -17.17 -25.02 -8.13
N LYS A 16 -16.83 -25.57 -9.31
CA LYS A 16 -15.47 -25.73 -9.85
C LYS A 16 -15.15 -24.79 -11.01
N ALA A 17 -16.09 -23.99 -11.48
CA ALA A 17 -15.85 -23.05 -12.57
C ALA A 17 -14.85 -21.98 -12.14
N ARG A 18 -13.77 -21.75 -12.92
CA ARG A 18 -12.80 -20.66 -12.68
C ARG A 18 -13.38 -19.28 -13.00
N ALA A 19 -14.34 -19.23 -13.92
CA ALA A 19 -15.12 -18.05 -14.24
C ALA A 19 -16.53 -18.45 -14.68
N CYS A 20 -17.51 -17.57 -14.49
CA CYS A 20 -18.88 -17.77 -14.92
C CYS A 20 -18.93 -17.80 -16.45
N PRO A 21 -19.40 -18.90 -17.08
CA PRO A 21 -19.47 -19.00 -18.54
C PRO A 21 -20.51 -18.03 -19.14
N ASN A 22 -21.41 -17.47 -18.33
CA ASN A 22 -22.46 -16.58 -18.82
C ASN A 22 -22.10 -15.09 -18.77
N CYS A 23 -21.36 -14.63 -17.77
CA CYS A 23 -20.99 -13.22 -17.63
C CYS A 23 -19.48 -12.96 -17.58
N GLY A 24 -18.66 -14.01 -17.53
CA GLY A 24 -17.20 -13.90 -17.47
C GLY A 24 -16.62 -13.59 -16.10
N MET A 25 -17.45 -13.43 -15.05
CA MET A 25 -16.95 -13.13 -13.70
C MET A 25 -16.06 -14.25 -13.16
N PRO A 26 -14.81 -13.99 -12.73
CA PRO A 26 -13.95 -14.99 -12.11
C PRO A 26 -14.54 -15.45 -10.77
N ILE A 27 -14.53 -16.76 -10.53
CA ILE A 27 -15.06 -17.38 -9.31
C ILE A 27 -13.85 -17.86 -8.51
N ILE A 28 -13.52 -17.11 -7.47
CA ILE A 28 -12.41 -17.43 -6.56
C ILE A 28 -12.89 -18.59 -5.67
N GLN A 29 -12.30 -19.77 -5.86
CA GLN A 29 -12.50 -20.91 -4.97
C GLN A 29 -11.34 -20.94 -3.98
N ASP A 30 -11.66 -20.80 -2.69
CA ASP A 30 -10.73 -20.62 -1.58
C ASP A 30 -9.91 -21.87 -1.17
N ASP A 31 -9.64 -22.79 -2.10
CA ASP A 31 -8.98 -24.05 -1.73
C ASP A 31 -7.49 -24.14 -2.11
N ASN A 32 -6.90 -23.14 -2.77
CA ASN A 32 -5.45 -23.17 -3.09
C ASN A 32 -4.73 -21.81 -3.04
N LEU A 33 -5.37 -20.75 -2.53
CA LEU A 33 -4.77 -19.40 -2.47
C LEU A 33 -3.70 -19.23 -1.38
N SER A 34 -3.44 -20.27 -0.58
CA SER A 34 -2.59 -20.22 0.61
C SER A 34 -1.18 -20.83 0.45
N LEU A 35 -0.89 -21.57 -0.63
CA LEU A 35 0.39 -22.31 -0.73
C LEU A 35 1.33 -21.88 -1.85
N GLU A 36 0.87 -21.20 -2.91
CA GLU A 36 1.78 -20.70 -3.97
C GLU A 36 2.24 -19.24 -3.75
N ALA A 37 1.54 -18.49 -2.91
CA ALA A 37 1.89 -17.11 -2.55
C ALA A 37 3.12 -17.00 -1.64
N SER A 38 3.51 -18.10 -0.98
CA SER A 38 4.55 -18.12 0.05
C SER A 38 5.98 -18.13 -0.50
N GLU A 39 6.19 -18.50 -1.77
CA GLU A 39 7.55 -18.64 -2.32
C GLU A 39 7.97 -17.47 -3.23
N HIS A 40 7.03 -16.77 -3.87
CA HIS A 40 7.35 -15.73 -4.86
C HIS A 40 6.80 -14.33 -4.52
N GLY A 41 5.90 -14.17 -3.54
CA GLY A 41 5.34 -12.86 -3.18
C GLY A 41 4.28 -12.34 -4.15
N ILE A 42 3.83 -11.09 -3.96
CA ILE A 42 2.77 -10.46 -4.76
C ILE A 42 3.23 -9.14 -5.37
N ILE A 43 2.94 -8.97 -6.66
CA ILE A 43 3.14 -7.75 -7.44
C ILE A 43 1.81 -6.98 -7.49
N ILE A 44 1.83 -5.68 -7.17
CA ILE A 44 0.70 -4.80 -7.46
C ILE A 44 0.93 -4.16 -8.82
N CYS A 45 -0.01 -4.34 -9.76
CA CYS A 45 0.08 -3.74 -11.07
C CYS A 45 0.14 -2.21 -10.98
N ARG A 46 1.21 -1.62 -11.51
CA ARG A 46 1.40 -0.16 -11.54
C ARG A 46 0.34 0.59 -12.35
N LYS A 47 -0.32 -0.07 -13.30
CA LYS A 47 -1.33 0.54 -14.18
C LYS A 47 -2.73 0.52 -13.62
N CYS A 48 -3.13 -0.55 -12.91
CA CYS A 48 -4.52 -0.72 -12.48
C CYS A 48 -4.70 -1.03 -10.98
N GLY A 49 -3.62 -1.30 -10.24
CA GLY A 49 -3.68 -1.66 -8.82
C GLY A 49 -4.09 -3.10 -8.53
N TYR A 50 -4.26 -3.95 -9.55
CA TYR A 50 -4.60 -5.35 -9.34
C TYR A 50 -3.44 -6.11 -8.68
N SER A 51 -3.76 -6.93 -7.69
CA SER A 51 -2.82 -7.81 -7.02
C SER A 51 -2.59 -9.08 -7.84
N ILE A 52 -1.32 -9.38 -8.08
CA ILE A 52 -0.89 -10.45 -8.98
C ILE A 52 0.18 -11.28 -8.28
N PRO A 53 0.13 -12.61 -8.32
CA PRO A 53 1.26 -13.43 -7.86
C PRO A 53 2.55 -13.07 -8.62
N ALA A 54 3.70 -13.04 -7.94
CA ALA A 54 4.91 -12.48 -8.55
C ALA A 54 5.54 -13.32 -9.69
N ASN A 55 4.96 -14.48 -10.01
CA ASN A 55 5.36 -15.33 -11.12
C ASN A 55 4.76 -14.89 -12.48
N HIS A 56 3.89 -13.87 -12.51
CA HIS A 56 3.27 -13.41 -13.75
C HIS A 56 4.14 -12.37 -14.48
N LYS A 57 4.18 -12.48 -15.82
CA LYS A 57 4.86 -11.51 -16.70
C LYS A 57 3.99 -10.31 -17.07
N TYR A 58 2.67 -10.43 -16.90
CA TYR A 58 1.67 -9.42 -17.27
C TYR A 58 0.56 -9.37 -16.23
N CYS A 59 -0.09 -8.21 -16.09
CA CYS A 59 -1.22 -8.06 -15.20
C CYS A 59 -2.47 -8.75 -15.75
N ASP A 60 -3.06 -9.66 -14.97
CA ASP A 60 -4.27 -10.41 -15.35
C ASP A 60 -5.51 -9.51 -15.56
N ASN A 61 -5.52 -8.33 -14.95
CA ASN A 61 -6.65 -7.40 -15.03
C ASN A 61 -6.53 -6.35 -16.15
N CYS A 62 -5.32 -5.90 -16.51
CA CYS A 62 -5.16 -4.79 -17.48
C CYS A 62 -4.11 -5.01 -18.57
N GLY A 63 -3.44 -6.17 -18.57
CA GLY A 63 -2.48 -6.57 -19.60
C GLY A 63 -1.12 -5.86 -19.55
N GLU A 64 -0.86 -5.03 -18.54
CA GLU A 64 0.44 -4.33 -18.42
C GLU A 64 1.58 -5.30 -18.18
N LYS A 65 2.74 -5.07 -18.81
CA LYS A 65 3.93 -5.88 -18.62
C LYS A 65 4.53 -5.63 -17.23
N LEU A 66 4.69 -6.70 -16.45
CA LEU A 66 5.30 -6.68 -15.13
C LEU A 66 6.81 -6.91 -15.31
N GLY A 67 7.54 -5.86 -15.67
CA GLY A 67 9.00 -5.87 -15.82
C GLY A 67 9.68 -5.37 -14.55
N ASN A 68 10.63 -6.15 -14.00
CA ASN A 68 11.45 -5.86 -12.80
C ASN A 68 10.71 -5.05 -11.74
N CYS A 69 9.51 -5.51 -11.39
CA CYS A 69 8.65 -4.82 -10.45
C CYS A 69 9.26 -4.98 -9.06
N VAL A 70 9.47 -3.85 -8.38
CA VAL A 70 9.76 -3.77 -6.94
C VAL A 70 8.88 -4.79 -6.24
N GLU A 71 9.50 -5.79 -5.61
CA GLU A 71 8.82 -6.69 -4.71
C GLU A 71 8.17 -5.82 -3.64
N ILE A 72 6.86 -5.59 -3.76
CA ILE A 72 6.10 -5.12 -2.62
C ILE A 72 5.98 -6.36 -1.76
N ILE A 73 7.02 -6.59 -0.94
CA ILE A 73 7.03 -7.60 0.10
C ILE A 73 5.70 -7.39 0.83
N ARG A 74 4.80 -8.36 0.69
CA ARG A 74 3.71 -8.54 1.64
C ARG A 74 4.38 -8.81 2.97
N ASN A 75 4.61 -7.76 3.74
CA ASN A 75 4.48 -7.87 5.16
C ASN A 75 3.04 -7.52 5.48
N ASP A 76 2.51 -8.10 6.56
CA ASP A 76 1.15 -7.94 7.11
C ASP A 76 0.80 -6.49 7.53
N SER A 77 1.54 -5.52 6.99
CA SER A 77 1.56 -4.10 7.30
C SER A 77 1.05 -3.21 6.17
N PHE A 78 0.79 -3.78 5.00
CA PHE A 78 0.28 -3.07 3.83
C PHE A 78 -1.21 -3.37 3.66
N ASP A 79 -2.07 -2.64 4.37
CA ASP A 79 -3.51 -2.71 4.18
C ASP A 79 -3.83 -2.17 2.77
N ILE A 80 -4.14 -3.08 1.83
CA ILE A 80 -4.48 -2.72 0.45
C ILE A 80 -5.70 -1.79 0.38
N ASP A 81 -6.58 -1.86 1.40
CA ASP A 81 -7.73 -0.97 1.60
C ASP A 81 -7.35 0.48 1.92
N THR A 82 -6.07 0.74 2.23
CA THR A 82 -5.53 2.08 2.52
C THR A 82 -5.36 2.90 1.24
N LEU A 83 -5.07 2.26 0.10
CA LEU A 83 -4.80 2.93 -1.17
C LEU A 83 -5.98 2.82 -2.13
N ASP A 84 -6.46 3.96 -2.60
CA ASP A 84 -7.32 3.97 -3.78
C ASP A 84 -6.51 3.98 -5.10
N LYS A 85 -7.19 3.74 -6.22
CA LYS A 85 -6.57 3.67 -7.56
C LYS A 85 -5.76 4.93 -7.90
N THR A 86 -6.27 6.10 -7.51
CA THR A 86 -5.65 7.39 -7.81
C THR A 86 -4.38 7.56 -6.97
N GLU A 87 -4.46 7.28 -5.67
CA GLU A 87 -3.31 7.30 -4.75
C GLU A 87 -2.21 6.34 -5.20
N ASN A 88 -2.56 5.11 -5.60
CA ASN A 88 -1.58 4.16 -6.15
C ASN A 88 -0.92 4.70 -7.41
N THR A 89 -1.71 5.24 -8.35
CA THR A 89 -1.16 5.78 -9.61
C THR A 89 -0.18 6.93 -9.34
N HIS A 90 -0.48 7.81 -8.38
CA HIS A 90 0.43 8.88 -7.99
C HIS A 90 1.67 8.35 -7.28
N LEU A 91 1.52 7.40 -6.35
CA LEU A 91 2.63 6.74 -5.67
C LEU A 91 3.63 6.17 -6.68
N GLN A 92 3.16 5.41 -7.67
CA GLN A 92 4.05 4.80 -8.68
C GLN A 92 4.78 5.83 -9.56
N ARG A 93 4.26 7.05 -9.69
CA ARG A 93 4.92 8.13 -10.45
C ARG A 93 5.99 8.88 -9.66
N VAL A 94 5.87 8.92 -8.34
CA VAL A 94 6.78 9.69 -7.47
C VAL A 94 7.90 8.83 -6.87
N LEU A 95 7.74 7.51 -6.86
CA LEU A 95 8.79 6.58 -6.45
C LEU A 95 9.96 6.63 -7.43
N LEU A 96 11.17 6.68 -6.88
CA LEU A 96 12.42 6.62 -7.65
C LEU A 96 12.80 5.17 -7.97
N ASP A 97 13.67 4.98 -8.96
CA ASP A 97 14.22 3.65 -9.26
C ASP A 97 14.99 3.09 -8.06
N GLY A 98 14.66 1.87 -7.63
CA GLY A 98 15.23 1.24 -6.44
C GLY A 98 14.69 1.78 -5.10
N GLU A 99 13.66 2.63 -5.12
CA GLU A 99 12.94 3.06 -3.92
C GLU A 99 11.85 2.04 -3.54
N ASP A 100 11.99 1.43 -2.37
CA ASP A 100 11.05 0.45 -1.86
C ASP A 100 10.11 1.09 -0.84
N VAL A 101 8.81 0.92 -1.03
CA VAL A 101 7.83 1.28 0.00
C VAL A 101 7.88 0.27 1.14
N LYS A 102 8.03 0.76 2.37
CA LYS A 102 8.02 -0.06 3.58
C LYS A 102 6.68 0.01 4.30
N PHE A 103 6.12 1.21 4.47
CA PHE A 103 4.85 1.42 5.16
C PHE A 103 4.04 2.56 4.55
N ILE A 104 2.72 2.47 4.63
CA ILE A 104 1.80 3.55 4.25
C ILE A 104 0.76 3.75 5.34
N ALA A 105 0.42 5.01 5.62
CA ALA A 105 -0.68 5.39 6.48
C ALA A 105 -1.57 6.42 5.80
N LYS A 106 -2.89 6.18 5.77
CA LYS A 106 -3.85 7.22 5.35
C LYS A 106 -4.06 8.21 6.48
N GLY A 107 -4.06 9.49 6.15
CA GLY A 107 -4.19 10.56 7.13
C GLY A 107 -4.46 11.91 6.48
N THR A 108 -4.32 12.98 7.26
CA THR A 108 -4.56 14.36 6.84
C THR A 108 -3.34 15.22 7.15
N LEU A 109 -2.82 15.93 6.15
CA LEU A 109 -1.75 16.92 6.31
C LEU A 109 -2.21 18.25 5.72
N PHE A 110 -2.07 19.36 6.45
CA PHE A 110 -2.55 20.70 6.03
C PHE A 110 -4.00 20.68 5.49
N SER A 111 -4.91 20.04 6.23
CA SER A 111 -6.33 19.89 5.87
C SER A 111 -6.61 19.05 4.60
N SER A 112 -5.58 18.45 4.00
CA SER A 112 -5.69 17.58 2.83
C SER A 112 -5.60 16.10 3.23
N VAL A 113 -6.59 15.30 2.84
CA VAL A 113 -6.54 13.84 3.01
C VAL A 113 -5.58 13.24 1.99
N GLY A 114 -4.78 12.27 2.41
CA GLY A 114 -3.81 11.62 1.56
C GLY A 114 -3.10 10.49 2.28
N ILE A 115 -1.96 10.08 1.74
CA ILE A 115 -1.16 9.00 2.30
C ILE A 115 0.22 9.51 2.70
N LEU A 116 0.61 9.16 3.91
CA LEU A 116 1.98 9.24 4.41
C LEU A 116 2.68 7.93 4.06
N VAL A 117 3.79 8.02 3.34
CA VAL A 117 4.55 6.89 2.81
C VAL A 117 5.93 6.90 3.45
N CYS A 118 6.36 5.74 3.94
CA CYS A 118 7.72 5.47 4.37
C CYS A 118 8.38 4.52 3.38
N THR A 119 9.55 4.90 2.88
CA THR A 119 10.37 4.08 2.00
C THR A 119 11.70 3.73 2.66
N ASN A 120 12.58 3.04 1.94
CA ASN A 120 13.98 2.83 2.34
C ASN A 120 14.82 4.12 2.37
N ILE A 121 14.36 5.24 1.78
CA ILE A 121 15.16 6.48 1.69
C ILE A 121 14.51 7.70 2.38
N ARG A 122 13.18 7.78 2.42
CA ARG A 122 12.46 9.00 2.85
C ARG A 122 11.07 8.71 3.40
N LEU A 123 10.53 9.70 4.09
CA LEU A 123 9.11 9.85 4.35
C LEU A 123 8.54 10.89 3.38
N PHE A 124 7.36 10.64 2.82
CA PHE A 124 6.65 11.69 2.09
C PHE A 124 5.14 11.59 2.24
N PHE A 125 4.47 12.73 2.20
CA PHE A 125 3.02 12.80 2.15
C PHE A 125 2.57 13.18 0.75
N LEU A 126 1.54 12.50 0.25
CA LEU A 126 0.92 12.79 -1.04
C LEU A 126 -0.61 12.84 -0.94
N ASN A 127 -1.21 13.81 -1.64
CA ASN A 127 -2.65 13.93 -1.82
C ASN A 127 -3.02 13.74 -3.32
N ARG A 128 -4.24 13.24 -3.57
CA ARG A 128 -5.01 13.37 -4.82
C ARG A 128 -5.05 14.84 -5.27
N GLY A 129 -4.03 15.26 -6.00
CA GLY A 129 -3.93 16.63 -6.47
C GLY A 129 -2.54 17.06 -6.88
N ILE A 130 -1.46 16.31 -6.61
CA ILE A 130 -0.08 16.74 -6.91
C ILE A 130 0.10 17.19 -8.38
N LEU A 131 -0.54 16.54 -9.35
CA LEU A 131 -0.51 16.95 -10.77
C LEU A 131 -1.17 18.32 -11.05
N TYR A 132 -1.99 18.80 -10.12
CA TYR A 132 -2.78 20.04 -10.18
C TYR A 132 -2.50 20.98 -8.98
N GLY A 133 -1.34 20.87 -8.33
CA GLY A 133 -0.96 21.72 -7.19
C GLY A 133 -1.27 21.18 -5.79
N GLY A 134 -1.50 19.87 -5.68
CA GLY A 134 -1.69 19.19 -4.41
C GLY A 134 -0.42 19.08 -3.56
N ILE A 135 -0.61 18.70 -2.30
CA ILE A 135 0.44 18.73 -1.30
C ILE A 135 1.41 17.57 -1.52
N TYR A 136 2.67 17.91 -1.78
CA TYR A 136 3.81 17.00 -1.73
C TYR A 136 4.78 17.51 -0.65
N LYS A 137 4.97 16.72 0.40
CA LYS A 137 5.94 17.03 1.46
C LYS A 137 6.87 15.86 1.64
N GLU A 138 8.14 16.06 1.35
CA GLU A 138 9.19 15.04 1.47
C GLU A 138 10.14 15.37 2.62
N ILE A 139 10.59 14.32 3.31
CA ILE A 139 11.55 14.36 4.40
C ILE A 139 12.48 13.16 4.24
N ASN A 140 13.76 13.39 3.97
CA ASN A 140 14.75 12.32 3.96
C ASN A 140 14.82 11.66 5.35
N LEU A 141 14.93 10.34 5.42
CA LEU A 141 15.01 9.62 6.70
C LEU A 141 16.17 10.12 7.58
N ARG A 142 17.28 10.57 6.97
CA ARG A 142 18.44 11.14 7.69
C ARG A 142 18.15 12.46 8.41
N HIS A 143 17.08 13.16 8.03
CA HIS A 143 16.66 14.42 8.64
C HIS A 143 15.48 14.24 9.62
N VAL A 144 15.01 13.00 9.80
CA VAL A 144 14.01 12.68 10.82
C VAL A 144 14.75 12.45 12.14
N ASN A 145 14.61 13.39 13.06
CA ASN A 145 15.21 13.29 14.38
C ASN A 145 14.41 12.34 15.28
N SER A 146 13.08 12.44 15.21
CA SER A 146 12.17 11.59 15.98
C SER A 146 10.84 11.43 15.25
N ILE A 147 10.12 10.36 15.57
CA ILE A 147 8.75 10.14 15.15
C ILE A 147 7.95 9.52 16.29
N TYR A 148 6.78 10.07 16.59
CA TYR A 148 5.89 9.56 17.64
C TYR A 148 4.42 9.72 17.25
N LYS A 149 3.54 9.15 18.07
CA LYS A 149 2.09 9.26 17.90
C LYS A 149 1.42 9.80 19.15
N LYS A 150 0.25 10.42 18.95
CA LYS A 150 -0.70 10.77 20.00
C LYS A 150 -2.04 10.13 19.69
N ASN A 151 -2.53 9.27 20.58
CA ASN A 151 -3.85 8.69 20.44
C ASN A 151 -4.93 9.72 20.79
N LYS A 152 -5.94 9.88 19.94
CA LYS A 152 -7.20 10.55 20.25
C LYS A 152 -8.31 9.52 20.48
N LEU A 153 -9.54 9.99 20.67
CA LEU A 153 -10.69 9.12 20.95
C LEU A 153 -10.95 8.13 19.81
N LEU A 154 -11.08 8.60 18.56
CA LEU A 154 -11.35 7.75 17.39
C LEU A 154 -10.10 7.43 16.57
N TYR A 155 -9.23 8.42 16.35
CA TYR A 155 -8.04 8.29 15.51
C TYR A 155 -6.75 8.57 16.31
N SER A 156 -5.60 8.46 15.66
CA SER A 156 -4.31 8.91 16.15
C SER A 156 -3.74 10.03 15.27
N GLU A 157 -2.80 10.76 15.83
CA GLU A 157 -1.94 11.71 15.11
C GLU A 157 -0.52 11.17 15.11
N ILE A 158 0.19 11.31 13.99
CA ILE A 158 1.63 11.02 13.87
C ILE A 158 2.37 12.36 13.80
N TYR A 159 3.47 12.48 14.53
CA TYR A 159 4.32 13.66 14.54
C TYR A 159 5.72 13.28 14.07
N ILE A 160 6.18 13.94 13.02
CA ILE A 160 7.53 13.77 12.47
C ILE A 160 8.34 15.00 12.86
N GLU A 161 9.35 14.81 13.69
CA GLU A 161 10.25 15.89 14.11
C GLU A 161 11.49 15.94 13.22
N THR A 162 11.76 17.14 12.74
CA THR A 162 12.99 17.48 12.03
C THR A 162 13.71 18.58 12.82
N GLY A 163 14.96 18.88 12.46
CA GLY A 163 15.68 20.00 13.08
C GLY A 163 15.01 21.37 12.92
N ALA A 164 14.08 21.52 11.96
CA ALA A 164 13.45 22.80 11.65
C ALA A 164 11.99 22.91 12.14
N SER A 165 11.26 21.79 12.19
CA SER A 165 9.82 21.81 12.46
C SER A 165 9.30 20.45 12.88
N VAL A 166 8.12 20.46 13.52
CA VAL A 166 7.30 19.28 13.76
C VAL A 166 6.19 19.23 12.72
N ILE A 167 6.07 18.11 12.01
CA ILE A 167 5.10 17.91 10.93
C ILE A 167 4.04 16.92 11.41
N PRO A 168 2.80 17.37 11.68
CA PRO A 168 1.73 16.50 12.15
C PRO A 168 0.91 15.92 10.98
N VAL A 169 0.69 14.61 11.01
CA VAL A 169 -0.27 13.89 10.15
C VAL A 169 -1.43 13.42 11.02
N LEU A 170 -2.61 13.96 10.76
CA LEU A 170 -3.81 13.79 11.59
C LEU A 170 -4.69 12.65 11.06
N ASN A 171 -5.70 12.27 11.85
CA ASN A 171 -6.77 11.35 11.44
C ASN A 171 -6.27 9.99 10.91
N VAL A 172 -5.24 9.44 11.53
CA VAL A 172 -4.69 8.13 11.16
C VAL A 172 -5.41 7.05 11.98
N LYS A 173 -5.78 5.92 11.37
CA LYS A 173 -6.29 4.76 12.13
C LYS A 173 -5.27 4.36 13.20
N LYS A 174 -5.72 3.98 14.40
CA LYS A 174 -4.84 3.80 15.56
C LYS A 174 -3.84 2.68 15.32
N GLU A 175 -4.32 1.54 14.83
CA GLU A 175 -3.53 0.34 14.57
C GLU A 175 -2.44 0.61 13.51
N VAL A 176 -2.79 1.41 12.50
CA VAL A 176 -1.89 1.84 11.43
C VAL A 176 -0.84 2.81 11.96
N ALA A 177 -1.23 3.79 12.80
CA ALA A 177 -0.30 4.74 13.38
C ALA A 177 0.77 4.05 14.25
N ASP A 178 0.36 3.05 15.03
CA ASP A 178 1.23 2.27 15.90
C ASP A 178 2.27 1.52 15.07
N SER A 179 1.80 0.81 14.04
CA SER A 179 2.65 0.04 13.13
C SER A 179 3.58 0.94 12.34
N PHE A 180 3.10 2.08 11.84
CA PHE A 180 3.88 3.05 11.08
C PHE A 180 5.02 3.64 11.93
N VAL A 181 4.70 4.19 13.12
CA VAL A 181 5.69 4.80 14.02
C VAL A 181 6.73 3.80 14.48
N ARG A 182 6.32 2.56 14.83
CA ARG A 182 7.25 1.50 15.20
C ARG A 182 8.26 1.22 14.09
N SER A 183 7.76 1.08 12.87
CA SER A 183 8.58 0.67 11.73
C SER A 183 9.54 1.76 11.27
N VAL A 184 9.11 3.03 11.28
CA VAL A 184 10.02 4.14 11.03
C VAL A 184 11.10 4.21 12.10
N ASN A 185 10.76 4.07 13.39
CA ASN A 185 11.75 4.04 14.46
C ASN A 185 12.76 2.89 14.31
N GLU A 186 12.32 1.70 13.86
CA GLU A 186 13.23 0.58 13.56
C GLU A 186 14.19 0.91 12.41
N LEU A 187 13.72 1.57 11.35
CA LEU A 187 14.57 2.02 10.25
C LEU A 187 15.58 3.08 10.69
N LEU A 188 15.17 4.04 11.52
CA LEU A 188 16.05 5.07 12.08
C LEU A 188 17.12 4.48 13.01
N ARG A 189 16.82 3.39 13.73
CA ARG A 189 17.81 2.68 14.55
C ARG A 189 18.84 1.95 13.71
N LYS A 190 18.42 1.32 12.61
CA LYS A 190 19.33 0.59 11.70
C LYS A 190 20.28 1.52 10.95
N SER A 191 19.93 2.79 10.79
CA SER A 191 20.77 3.79 10.12
C SER A 191 21.77 4.48 11.06
N LEU A 192 21.72 4.23 12.37
CA LEU A 192 22.71 4.72 13.32
C LEU A 192 23.94 3.79 13.32
N PRO A 193 25.17 4.30 13.14
CA PRO A 193 26.36 3.48 13.31
C PRO A 193 26.38 2.94 14.74
N MET A 194 26.60 1.62 14.88
CA MET A 194 26.87 1.02 16.18
C MET A 194 28.16 1.65 16.72
N VAL A 195 28.01 2.44 17.79
CA VAL A 195 29.13 3.02 18.56
C VAL A 195 29.75 1.93 19.42
#